data_AF-A0A8X6XP54-F1
#
_entry.id   AF-A0A8X6XP54-F1
#
_cell.length_a   1.000
_cell.length_b   1.000
_cell.length_c   1.000
_cell.angle_alpha   90.00
_cell.angle_beta   90.00
_cell.angle_gamma   90.00
#
_symmetry.space_group_name_H-M   'P 1'
#
loop_
_entity.id
_entity.type
_entity.pdbx_description
1 polymer ?
#
loop_
_entity_poly.entity_id
_entity_poly.type
_entity_poly.pdbx_seq_one_letter_code
_entity_poly.pdbx_strand_id
1 'polypeptide(L)'
;GGMKAVLWADVFQSILMYAALFAIIIKGFLLLGGNGNIFEIANKGGRLIIPRFTLDPEVHYSMFSVIAHGIIITMSEYGGSQIQVQRLRTLKNLNKSKLAAFLSIPMLVSFHLLCCLCGLIIYAYFRFCDPLTSPDSPIEAADQLLPYFITTTFSDLPGLPGLCICGIFSATLSTISSTTNSLTSVTSEDFLKPIFPSLSIKVFQNKIISE
;
A
#
# COMPACT_ATOMS: atom_id res chain seq x y z
N GLY A 1 -14.89 9.25 -18.33
CA GLY A 1 -13.87 9.73 -17.39
C GLY A 1 -14.24 9.19 -16.03
N GLY A 2 -14.25 10.01 -14.98
CA GLY A 2 -14.90 9.71 -13.69
C GLY A 2 -14.42 8.46 -12.94
N MET A 3 -15.29 7.92 -12.09
CA MET A 3 -14.99 6.83 -11.16
C MET A 3 -14.61 5.54 -11.89
N LYS A 4 -15.18 5.27 -13.07
CA LYS A 4 -14.78 4.11 -13.88
C LYS A 4 -13.35 4.22 -14.39
N ALA A 5 -12.93 5.39 -14.84
CA ALA A 5 -11.55 5.60 -15.29
C ALA A 5 -10.56 5.48 -14.13
N VAL A 6 -10.90 6.00 -12.95
CA VAL A 6 -10.11 5.84 -11.73
C VAL A 6 -9.95 4.36 -11.37
N LEU A 7 -11.04 3.59 -11.40
CA LEU A 7 -10.98 2.14 -11.12
C LEU A 7 -10.10 1.36 -12.12
N TRP A 8 -10.16 1.72 -13.41
CA TRP A 8 -9.27 1.09 -14.39
C TRP A 8 -7.81 1.46 -14.16
N ALA A 9 -7.51 2.72 -13.86
CA ALA A 9 -6.16 3.14 -13.51
C ALA A 9 -5.65 2.40 -12.27
N ASP A 10 -6.47 2.26 -11.23
CA ASP A 10 -6.14 1.51 -10.01
C ASP A 10 -5.79 0.05 -10.30
N VAL A 11 -6.50 -0.60 -11.25
CA VAL A 11 -6.21 -1.98 -11.66
C VAL A 11 -4.83 -2.07 -12.33
N PHE A 12 -4.52 -1.18 -13.27
CA PHE A 12 -3.21 -1.16 -13.92
C PHE A 12 -2.08 -0.85 -12.93
N GLN A 13 -2.29 0.11 -12.03
CA GLN A 13 -1.36 0.46 -10.97
C GLN A 13 -1.12 -0.72 -10.01
N SER A 14 -2.17 -1.45 -9.63
CA SER A 14 -2.06 -2.64 -8.79
C SER A 14 -1.22 -3.74 -9.44
N ILE A 15 -1.42 -4.00 -10.74
CA ILE A 15 -0.62 -4.98 -11.48
C ILE A 15 0.87 -4.58 -11.46
N LEU A 16 1.15 -3.29 -11.70
CA LEU A 16 2.52 -2.78 -11.69
C LEU A 16 3.18 -2.87 -10.31
N MET A 17 2.42 -2.61 -9.24
CA MET A 17 2.89 -2.77 -7.85
C MET A 17 3.29 -4.22 -7.56
N TYR A 18 2.45 -5.19 -7.91
CA TYR A 18 2.76 -6.60 -7.73
C TYR A 18 3.99 -7.02 -8.56
N ALA A 19 4.07 -6.58 -9.82
CA ALA A 19 5.21 -6.86 -10.68
C ALA A 19 6.52 -6.32 -10.10
N ALA A 20 6.51 -5.10 -9.55
CA ALA A 20 7.67 -4.51 -8.88
C ALA A 20 8.08 -5.33 -7.64
N LEU A 21 7.13 -5.68 -6.77
CA LEU A 21 7.41 -6.52 -5.59
C LEU A 21 8.01 -7.88 -5.98
N PHE A 22 7.43 -8.57 -6.97
CA PHE A 22 7.97 -9.84 -7.43
C PHE A 22 9.38 -9.70 -8.02
N ALA A 23 9.65 -8.66 -8.80
CA ALA A 23 10.98 -8.41 -9.34
C ALA A 23 12.01 -8.24 -8.21
N ILE A 24 11.70 -7.39 -7.22
CA ILE A 24 12.54 -7.14 -6.04
C ILE A 24 12.81 -8.45 -5.28
N ILE A 25 11.76 -9.24 -5.03
CA ILE A 25 11.85 -10.49 -4.28
C ILE A 25 12.73 -11.51 -5.02
N ILE A 26 12.49 -11.72 -6.31
CA ILE A 26 13.26 -12.67 -7.13
C ILE A 26 14.73 -12.27 -7.15
N LYS A 27 15.02 -11.00 -7.41
CA LYS A 27 16.40 -10.50 -7.46
C LYS A 27 17.08 -10.58 -6.10
N GLY A 28 16.36 -10.28 -5.01
CA GLY A 28 16.84 -10.45 -3.64
C GLY A 28 17.22 -11.90 -3.32
N PHE A 29 16.38 -12.86 -3.72
CA PHE A 29 16.69 -14.28 -3.54
C PHE A 29 17.91 -14.72 -4.35
N LEU A 30 18.09 -14.22 -5.58
CA LEU A 30 19.26 -14.53 -6.40
C LEU A 30 20.56 -13.99 -5.79
N LEU A 31 20.53 -12.77 -5.24
CA LEU A 31 21.72 -12.15 -4.63
C LEU A 31 22.11 -12.77 -3.29
N LEU A 32 21.14 -13.20 -2.50
CA LEU A 32 21.36 -13.67 -1.12
C LEU A 32 21.49 -15.19 -1.01
N GLY A 33 21.57 -15.91 -2.15
CA GLY A 33 21.74 -17.37 -2.15
C GLY A 33 20.48 -18.16 -1.78
N GLY A 34 19.29 -17.59 -1.96
CA GLY A 34 17.99 -18.23 -1.77
C GLY A 34 17.28 -17.91 -0.45
N ASN A 35 16.06 -18.47 -0.29
CA ASN A 35 15.11 -18.09 0.77
C ASN A 35 15.60 -18.41 2.19
N GLY A 36 16.28 -19.55 2.37
CA GLY A 36 16.71 -20.02 3.70
C GLY A 36 17.66 -19.04 4.39
N ASN A 37 18.58 -18.45 3.63
CA ASN A 37 19.58 -17.53 4.16
C ASN A 37 18.95 -16.22 4.65
N ILE A 38 17.92 -15.70 3.96
CA ILE A 38 17.24 -14.45 4.36
C ILE A 38 16.53 -14.58 5.70
N PHE A 39 15.76 -15.66 5.90
CA PHE A 39 15.07 -15.87 7.17
C PHE A 39 16.04 -16.14 8.32
N GLU A 40 17.15 -16.85 8.06
CA GLU A 40 18.20 -17.05 9.06
C GLU A 40 18.88 -15.73 9.45
N ILE A 41 19.23 -14.89 8.46
CA ILE A 41 19.80 -13.56 8.68
C ILE A 41 18.81 -12.67 9.46
N ALA A 42 17.54 -12.66 9.06
CA ALA A 42 16.49 -11.89 9.72
C ALA A 42 16.26 -12.34 11.17
N ASN A 43 16.32 -13.66 11.42
CA ASN A 43 16.18 -14.22 12.76
C ASN A 43 17.38 -13.83 13.65
N LYS A 44 18.62 -14.00 13.15
CA LYS A 44 19.84 -13.58 13.85
C LYS A 44 19.89 -12.07 14.09
N GLY A 45 19.31 -11.30 13.18
CA GLY A 45 19.16 -9.85 13.26
C GLY A 45 18.04 -9.37 14.18
N GLY A 46 17.27 -10.28 14.80
CA GLY A 46 16.16 -9.93 15.67
C GLY A 46 15.01 -9.22 14.94
N ARG A 47 14.83 -9.45 13.64
CA ARG A 47 13.75 -8.84 12.84
C ARG A 47 12.48 -9.67 12.79
N LEU A 48 12.56 -10.96 13.07
CA LEU A 48 11.41 -11.87 13.16
C LEU A 48 10.84 -11.87 14.58
N ILE A 49 10.22 -10.76 14.98
CA ILE A 49 9.65 -10.60 16.32
C ILE A 49 8.16 -10.96 16.29
N ILE A 50 7.78 -11.95 17.10
CA ILE A 50 6.38 -12.22 17.39
C ILE A 50 5.99 -11.40 18.62
N PRO A 51 4.94 -10.56 18.56
CA PRO A 51 4.50 -9.77 19.70
C PRO A 51 4.18 -10.68 20.90
N ARG A 52 4.46 -10.21 22.11
CA ARG A 52 4.18 -10.98 23.33
C ARG A 52 2.70 -10.87 23.70
N PHE A 53 2.15 -11.95 24.26
CA PHE A 53 0.81 -11.94 24.87
C PHE A 53 0.88 -11.28 26.24
N THR A 54 0.77 -9.96 26.28
CA THR A 54 0.76 -9.16 27.51
C THR A 54 -0.19 -7.98 27.39
N LEU A 55 -0.84 -7.60 28.48
CA LEU A 55 -1.70 -6.41 28.58
C LEU A 55 -0.94 -5.20 29.14
N ASP A 56 0.37 -5.31 29.30
CA ASP A 56 1.22 -4.24 29.78
C ASP A 56 1.23 -3.05 28.78
N PRO A 57 0.77 -1.86 29.18
CA PRO A 57 0.72 -0.68 28.31
C PRO A 57 2.11 -0.11 27.98
N GLU A 58 3.17 -0.50 28.69
CA GLU A 58 4.54 -0.07 28.39
C GLU A 58 5.12 -0.79 27.15
N VAL A 59 4.56 -1.96 26.81
CA VAL A 59 4.97 -2.71 25.61
C VAL A 59 4.31 -2.13 24.37
N HIS A 60 5.08 -1.34 23.60
CA HIS A 60 4.63 -0.69 22.36
C HIS A 60 3.88 -1.61 21.39
N TYR A 61 4.35 -2.86 21.20
CA TYR A 61 3.73 -3.85 20.32
C TYR A 61 3.40 -5.14 21.09
N SER A 62 2.29 -5.15 21.80
CA SER A 62 1.73 -6.36 22.40
C SER A 62 0.76 -7.04 21.43
N MET A 63 0.51 -8.34 21.59
CA MET A 63 -0.48 -9.03 20.73
C MET A 63 -1.86 -8.36 20.83
N PHE A 64 -2.24 -7.89 22.01
CA PHE A 64 -3.51 -7.19 22.20
C PHE A 64 -3.53 -5.84 21.50
N SER A 65 -2.46 -5.03 21.58
CA SER A 65 -2.41 -3.73 20.89
C SER A 65 -2.43 -3.91 19.37
N VAL A 66 -1.74 -4.92 18.84
CA VAL A 66 -1.75 -5.24 17.40
C VAL A 66 -3.13 -5.71 16.93
N ILE A 67 -3.80 -6.60 17.66
CA ILE A 67 -5.15 -7.07 17.31
C ILE A 67 -6.15 -5.92 17.40
N ALA A 68 -6.11 -5.13 18.48
CA ALA A 68 -6.99 -3.98 18.65
C ALA A 68 -6.79 -2.94 17.53
N HIS A 69 -5.54 -2.63 17.20
CA HIS A 69 -5.20 -1.77 16.06
C HIS A 69 -5.76 -2.32 14.75
N GLY A 70 -5.57 -3.61 14.48
CA GLY A 70 -6.08 -4.28 13.27
C GLY A 70 -7.60 -4.22 13.15
N ILE A 71 -8.34 -4.40 14.25
CA ILE A 71 -9.81 -4.29 14.28
C ILE A 71 -10.23 -2.85 14.01
N ILE A 72 -9.65 -1.88 14.73
CA ILE A 72 -10.02 -0.46 14.62
C ILE A 72 -9.77 0.05 13.20
N ILE A 73 -8.58 -0.22 12.64
CA ILE A 73 -8.21 0.28 11.31
C ILE A 73 -9.05 -0.39 10.21
N THR A 74 -9.33 -1.68 10.32
CA THR A 74 -10.19 -2.38 9.34
C THR A 74 -11.62 -1.85 9.41
N MET A 75 -12.12 -1.61 10.62
CA MET A 75 -13.46 -1.05 10.82
C MET A 75 -13.56 0.38 10.30
N SER A 76 -12.54 1.23 10.50
CA SER A 76 -12.55 2.59 9.96
C SER A 76 -12.49 2.59 8.43
N GLU A 77 -11.65 1.74 7.84
CA GLU A 77 -11.50 1.65 6.38
C GLU A 77 -12.78 1.15 5.70
N TYR A 78 -13.36 0.03 6.16
CA TYR A 78 -14.54 -0.55 5.50
C TYR A 78 -15.87 0.06 5.97
N GLY A 79 -15.92 0.62 7.18
CA GLY A 79 -17.15 1.15 7.78
C GLY A 79 -17.29 2.68 7.70
N GLY A 80 -16.18 3.43 7.69
CA GLY A 80 -16.18 4.89 7.75
C GLY A 80 -15.57 5.59 6.52
N SER A 81 -14.83 4.87 5.67
CA SER A 81 -14.17 5.50 4.52
C SER A 81 -15.11 5.70 3.34
N GLN A 82 -15.27 6.96 2.93
CA GLN A 82 -16.02 7.30 1.71
C GLN A 82 -15.43 6.62 0.47
N ILE A 83 -14.11 6.38 0.43
CA ILE A 83 -13.45 5.69 -0.68
C ILE A 83 -14.07 4.31 -0.90
N GLN A 84 -14.24 3.53 0.18
CA GLN A 84 -14.77 2.18 0.08
C GLN A 84 -16.27 2.18 -0.20
N VAL A 85 -17.04 3.08 0.42
CA VAL A 85 -18.48 3.21 0.15
C VAL A 85 -18.72 3.52 -1.33
N GLN A 86 -17.96 4.46 -1.91
CA GLN A 86 -18.07 4.81 -3.32
C GLN A 86 -17.81 3.62 -4.24
N ARG A 87 -16.68 2.93 -4.04
CA ARG A 87 -16.30 1.76 -4.83
C ARG A 87 -17.37 0.66 -4.76
N LEU A 88 -17.87 0.35 -3.57
CA LEU A 88 -18.88 -0.69 -3.37
C LEU A 88 -20.25 -0.32 -3.97
N ARG A 89 -20.58 0.97 -4.07
CA ARG A 89 -21.83 1.48 -4.67
C ARG A 89 -21.81 1.50 -6.19
N THR A 90 -20.64 1.38 -6.83
CA THR A 90 -20.55 1.20 -8.30
C THR A 90 -21.05 -0.17 -8.78
N LEU A 91 -21.15 -1.14 -7.87
CA LEU A 91 -21.54 -2.50 -8.18
C LEU A 91 -23.07 -2.62 -8.24
N LYS A 92 -23.55 -3.40 -9.22
CA LYS A 92 -24.99 -3.51 -9.53
C LYS A 92 -25.85 -3.96 -8.34
N ASN A 93 -25.34 -4.88 -7.51
CA ASN A 93 -26.11 -5.57 -6.48
C ASN A 93 -25.31 -5.70 -5.18
N LEU A 94 -25.99 -5.70 -4.04
CA LEU A 94 -25.40 -5.86 -2.70
C LEU A 94 -24.54 -7.13 -2.57
N ASN A 95 -24.98 -8.25 -3.16
CA ASN A 95 -24.21 -9.50 -3.12
C ASN A 95 -22.85 -9.37 -3.84
N LYS A 96 -22.79 -8.59 -4.92
CA LYS A 96 -21.52 -8.31 -5.61
C LYS A 96 -20.63 -7.39 -4.78
N SER A 97 -21.20 -6.41 -4.09
CA SER A 97 -20.46 -5.54 -3.16
C SER A 97 -19.86 -6.33 -2.00
N LYS A 98 -20.63 -7.23 -1.38
CA LYS A 98 -20.13 -8.14 -0.33
C LYS A 98 -19.00 -9.02 -0.85
N LEU A 99 -19.20 -9.65 -2.02
CA LEU A 99 -18.17 -10.49 -2.63
C LEU A 99 -16.89 -9.70 -2.93
N ALA A 100 -17.00 -8.49 -3.48
CA ALA A 100 -15.84 -7.63 -3.76
C ALA A 100 -15.07 -7.28 -2.47
N ALA A 101 -15.77 -6.95 -1.38
CA ALA A 101 -15.15 -6.70 -0.08
C ALA A 101 -14.47 -7.94 0.51
N PHE A 102 -15.04 -9.13 0.34
CA PHE A 102 -14.39 -10.36 0.79
C PHE A 102 -13.17 -10.72 -0.07
N LEU A 103 -13.21 -10.48 -1.38
CA LEU A 103 -12.09 -10.73 -2.29
C LEU A 103 -10.93 -9.74 -2.09
N SER A 104 -11.19 -8.53 -1.59
CA SER A 104 -10.12 -7.57 -1.30
C SER A 104 -9.27 -7.97 -0.09
N ILE A 105 -9.81 -8.74 0.87
CA ILE A 105 -9.08 -9.20 2.06
C ILE A 105 -7.85 -10.05 1.71
N PRO A 106 -7.96 -11.18 0.98
CA PRO A 106 -6.78 -11.99 0.64
C PRO A 106 -5.78 -11.23 -0.23
N MET A 107 -6.24 -10.34 -1.12
CA MET A 107 -5.35 -9.49 -1.90
C MET A 107 -4.55 -8.52 -1.01
N LEU A 108 -5.22 -7.91 -0.02
CA LEU A 108 -4.57 -7.01 0.93
C LEU A 108 -3.54 -7.75 1.79
N VAL A 109 -3.91 -8.92 2.34
CA VAL A 109 -3.02 -9.75 3.15
C VAL A 109 -1.81 -10.20 2.33
N SER A 110 -2.03 -10.70 1.12
CA SER A 110 -0.97 -11.06 0.16
C SER A 110 0.00 -9.91 -0.06
N PHE A 111 -0.52 -8.72 -0.37
CA PHE A 111 0.31 -7.54 -0.62
C PHE A 111 1.19 -7.17 0.57
N HIS A 112 0.61 -7.13 1.79
CA HIS A 112 1.36 -6.83 3.00
C HIS A 112 2.47 -7.86 3.28
N LEU A 113 2.19 -9.15 3.10
CA LEU A 113 3.18 -10.21 3.28
C LEU A 113 4.36 -10.07 2.31
N LEU A 114 4.09 -9.73 1.04
CA LEU A 114 5.13 -9.46 0.05
C LEU A 114 5.95 -8.21 0.41
N CYS A 115 5.32 -7.14 0.88
CA CYS A 115 6.03 -5.96 1.37
C CYS A 115 6.94 -6.27 2.58
N CYS A 116 6.46 -7.05 3.54
CA CYS A 116 7.27 -7.51 4.67
C CYS A 116 8.48 -8.34 4.18
N LEU A 117 8.27 -9.25 3.23
CA LEU A 117 9.36 -10.04 2.64
C LEU A 117 10.38 -9.16 1.92
N CYS A 118 9.95 -8.17 1.15
CA CYS A 118 10.85 -7.16 0.57
C CYS A 118 11.67 -6.44 1.65
N GLY A 119 11.05 -6.03 2.75
CA GLY A 119 11.74 -5.41 3.87
C GLY A 119 12.82 -6.30 4.49
N LEU A 120 12.54 -7.61 4.65
CA LEU A 120 13.52 -8.58 5.14
C LEU A 120 14.68 -8.77 4.16
N ILE A 121 14.41 -8.80 2.86
CA ILE A 121 15.43 -8.90 1.80
C ILE A 121 16.36 -7.69 1.84
N ILE A 122 15.79 -6.48 1.90
CA ILE A 122 16.57 -5.24 1.93
C ILE A 122 17.43 -5.19 3.20
N TYR A 123 16.86 -5.57 4.35
CA TYR A 123 17.61 -5.72 5.60
C TYR A 123 18.77 -6.71 5.47
N ALA A 124 18.52 -7.89 4.90
CA ALA A 124 19.54 -8.92 4.73
C ALA A 124 20.65 -8.48 3.77
N TYR A 125 20.32 -7.71 2.73
CA TYR A 125 21.26 -7.16 1.77
C TYR A 125 22.17 -6.08 2.40
N PHE A 126 21.59 -5.12 3.13
CA PHE A 126 22.34 -4.03 3.76
C PHE A 126 22.88 -4.33 5.16
N ARG A 127 22.88 -5.60 5.59
CA ARG A 127 23.29 -5.98 6.95
C ARG A 127 24.70 -5.51 7.33
N PHE A 128 25.63 -5.54 6.37
CA PHE A 128 27.04 -5.22 6.62
C PHE A 128 27.43 -3.81 6.15
N CYS A 129 26.63 -3.19 5.29
CA CYS A 129 26.86 -1.86 4.76
C CYS A 129 25.54 -1.13 4.74
N ASP A 130 25.27 -0.38 5.81
CA ASP A 130 24.04 0.40 5.93
C ASP A 130 24.21 1.73 5.16
N PRO A 131 23.46 1.94 4.06
CA PRO A 131 23.56 3.16 3.27
C PRO A 131 23.13 4.42 4.01
N LEU A 132 22.41 4.30 5.14
CA LEU A 132 21.96 5.46 5.93
C LEU A 132 23.03 5.97 6.91
N THR A 133 23.91 5.10 7.40
CA THR A 133 24.93 5.45 8.41
C THR A 133 26.35 5.39 7.88
N SER A 134 26.55 4.90 6.65
CA SER A 134 27.85 4.92 5.98
C SER A 134 28.43 6.35 5.85
N PRO A 135 29.77 6.52 5.84
CA PRO A 135 30.42 7.84 5.78
C PRO A 135 30.03 8.67 4.56
N ASP A 136 29.77 8.01 3.42
CA ASP A 136 29.36 8.65 2.17
C ASP A 136 27.83 8.84 2.07
N SER A 137 27.07 8.35 3.06
CA SER A 137 25.60 8.36 3.22
C SER A 137 24.81 8.67 1.93
N PRO A 138 24.71 7.71 0.98
CA PRO A 138 24.03 7.94 -0.29
C PRO A 138 22.52 8.19 -0.17
N ILE A 139 21.94 7.96 1.02
CA ILE A 139 20.54 8.25 1.34
C ILE A 139 20.44 9.08 2.63
N GLU A 140 19.37 9.88 2.73
CA GLU A 140 19.10 10.75 3.88
C GLU A 140 18.00 10.20 4.80
N ALA A 141 17.11 9.36 4.25
CA ALA A 141 15.94 8.85 4.97
C ALA A 141 15.75 7.35 4.74
N ALA A 142 15.22 6.65 5.76
CA ALA A 142 14.93 5.22 5.69
C ALA A 142 13.94 4.84 4.56
N ASP A 143 13.03 5.75 4.19
CA ASP A 143 12.07 5.52 3.10
C ASP A 143 12.75 5.42 1.72
N GLN A 144 13.98 5.93 1.58
CA GLN A 144 14.76 5.86 0.35
C GLN A 144 15.48 4.52 0.18
N LEU A 145 15.48 3.65 1.20
CA LEU A 145 16.22 2.38 1.20
C LEU A 145 15.76 1.44 0.08
N LEU A 146 14.44 1.36 -0.15
CA LEU A 146 13.87 0.52 -1.20
C LEU A 146 14.20 1.05 -2.61
N PRO A 147 13.96 2.34 -2.94
CA PRO A 147 14.42 2.92 -4.20
C PRO A 147 15.93 2.76 -4.42
N TYR A 148 16.74 2.97 -3.38
CA TYR A 148 18.20 2.80 -3.45
C TYR A 148 18.60 1.35 -3.73
N PHE A 149 17.96 0.37 -3.07
CA PHE A 149 18.15 -1.04 -3.37
C PHE A 149 17.84 -1.35 -4.84
N ILE A 150 16.75 -0.80 -5.37
CA ILE A 150 16.33 -1.05 -6.76
C ILE A 150 17.37 -0.50 -7.74
N THR A 151 17.83 0.75 -7.56
CA THR A 151 18.76 1.37 -8.51
C THR A 151 20.14 0.73 -8.49
N THR A 152 20.62 0.29 -7.32
CA THR A 152 21.92 -0.40 -7.19
C THR A 152 21.88 -1.83 -7.72
N THR A 153 20.78 -2.54 -7.49
CA THR A 153 20.69 -3.97 -7.77
C THR A 153 20.27 -4.28 -9.21
N PHE A 154 19.47 -3.40 -9.83
CA PHE A 154 18.98 -3.56 -11.20
C PHE A 154 19.75 -2.70 -12.21
N SER A 155 20.94 -2.20 -11.87
CA SER A 155 21.79 -1.39 -12.76
C SER A 155 22.08 -2.06 -14.10
N ASP A 156 22.16 -3.39 -14.12
CA ASP A 156 22.50 -4.18 -15.31
C ASP A 156 21.33 -4.29 -16.32
N LEU A 157 20.12 -3.91 -15.92
CA LEU A 157 18.89 -4.05 -16.72
C LEU A 157 18.29 -2.67 -16.98
N PRO A 158 18.65 -2.00 -18.09
CA PRO A 158 18.17 -0.65 -18.36
C PRO A 158 16.63 -0.62 -18.44
N GLY A 159 16.01 0.36 -17.78
CA GLY A 159 14.57 0.55 -17.73
C GLY A 159 13.84 -0.18 -16.60
N LEU A 160 14.35 -1.33 -16.13
CA LEU A 160 13.72 -2.10 -15.05
C LEU A 160 13.72 -1.37 -13.68
N PRO A 161 14.81 -0.68 -13.26
CA PRO A 161 14.77 0.15 -12.05
C PRO A 161 13.64 1.18 -12.10
N GLY A 162 13.52 1.88 -13.23
CA GLY A 162 12.47 2.88 -13.44
C GLY A 162 11.08 2.27 -13.37
N LEU A 163 10.87 1.10 -13.98
CA LEU A 163 9.59 0.40 -13.92
C LEU A 163 9.20 0.00 -12.48
N CYS A 164 10.16 -0.48 -11.69
CA CYS A 164 9.93 -0.86 -10.29
C CYS A 164 9.61 0.36 -9.42
N ILE A 165 10.35 1.46 -9.61
CA ILE A 165 10.11 2.73 -8.91
C ILE A 165 8.72 3.27 -9.26
N CYS A 166 8.35 3.27 -10.55
CA CYS A 166 7.00 3.62 -11.00
C CYS A 166 5.92 2.74 -10.35
N GLY A 167 6.18 1.44 -10.17
CA GLY A 167 5.28 0.54 -9.45
C GLY A 167 5.05 0.96 -7.99
N ILE A 168 6.10 1.36 -7.28
CA ILE A 168 5.97 1.87 -5.90
C ILE A 168 5.18 3.18 -5.86
N PHE A 169 5.51 4.14 -6.73
CA PHE A 169 4.77 5.40 -6.81
C PHE A 169 3.32 5.22 -7.25
N SER A 170 3.01 4.20 -8.05
CA SER A 170 1.65 3.87 -8.48
C SER A 170 0.72 3.60 -7.31
N ALA A 171 1.21 3.01 -6.22
CA ALA A 171 0.44 2.80 -4.98
C ALA A 171 -0.02 4.13 -4.36
N THR A 172 0.90 5.09 -4.32
CA THR A 172 0.65 6.43 -3.78
C THR A 172 -0.31 7.19 -4.69
N LEU A 173 -0.12 7.13 -6.00
CA LEU A 173 -0.99 7.78 -6.99
C LEU A 173 -2.43 7.24 -6.94
N SER A 174 -2.62 5.92 -6.82
CA SER A 174 -3.95 5.31 -6.65
C SER A 174 -4.67 5.84 -5.41
N THR A 175 -3.94 5.92 -4.29
CA THR A 175 -4.46 6.42 -3.01
C THR A 175 -4.85 7.91 -3.10
N ILE A 176 -3.98 8.75 -3.68
CA ILE A 176 -4.23 10.18 -3.86
C ILE A 176 -5.45 10.41 -4.76
N SER A 177 -5.54 9.68 -5.87
CA SER A 177 -6.68 9.76 -6.80
C SER A 177 -8.00 9.44 -6.09
N SER A 178 -8.03 8.32 -5.37
CA SER A 178 -9.22 7.86 -4.64
C SER A 178 -9.62 8.82 -3.51
N THR A 179 -8.64 9.32 -2.76
CA THR A 179 -8.87 10.27 -1.66
C THR A 179 -9.39 11.60 -2.19
N THR A 180 -8.82 12.10 -3.29
CA THR A 180 -9.25 13.35 -3.93
C THR A 180 -10.68 13.25 -4.45
N ASN A 181 -11.03 12.12 -5.09
CA ASN A 181 -12.39 11.87 -5.56
C ASN A 181 -13.41 11.82 -4.41
N SER A 182 -13.03 11.15 -3.32
CA SER A 182 -13.86 11.03 -2.12
C SER A 182 -14.04 12.37 -1.42
N LEU A 183 -12.95 13.12 -1.24
CA LEU A 183 -12.96 14.46 -0.64
C LEU A 183 -13.81 15.43 -1.46
N THR A 184 -13.68 15.41 -2.79
CA THR A 184 -14.51 16.23 -3.68
C THR A 184 -15.99 15.90 -3.52
N SER A 185 -16.32 14.61 -3.40
CA SER A 185 -17.69 14.17 -3.23
C SER A 185 -18.27 14.59 -1.88
N VAL A 186 -17.54 14.38 -0.78
CA VAL A 186 -17.93 14.82 0.58
C VAL A 186 -18.08 16.33 0.63
N THR A 187 -17.12 17.08 0.09
CA THR A 187 -17.19 18.55 0.05
C THR A 187 -18.41 19.03 -0.72
N SER A 188 -18.74 18.38 -1.84
CA SER A 188 -19.89 18.76 -2.67
C SER A 188 -21.23 18.44 -1.99
N GLU A 189 -21.36 17.25 -1.41
CA GLU A 189 -22.62 16.77 -0.83
C GLU A 189 -22.89 17.31 0.56
N ASP A 190 -21.86 17.39 1.41
CA ASP A 190 -22.04 17.66 2.84
C ASP A 190 -21.77 19.12 3.21
N PHE A 191 -21.01 19.87 2.39
CA PHE A 191 -20.70 21.28 2.65
C PHE A 191 -21.36 22.21 1.63
N LEU A 192 -21.10 22.02 0.34
CA LEU A 192 -21.57 22.96 -0.69
C LEU A 192 -23.10 22.94 -0.87
N LYS A 193 -23.71 21.74 -0.91
CA LYS A 193 -25.18 21.63 -1.03
C LYS A 193 -25.94 22.28 0.13
N PRO A 194 -25.58 22.04 1.41
CA PRO A 194 -26.27 22.70 2.52
C PRO A 194 -26.05 24.21 2.58
N ILE A 195 -24.84 24.69 2.26
CA ILE A 195 -24.50 26.12 2.33
C ILE A 195 -25.10 26.90 1.16
N PHE A 196 -25.16 26.30 -0.04
CA PHE A 196 -25.68 26.94 -1.26
C PHE A 196 -26.79 26.10 -1.92
N PRO A 197 -28.01 26.09 -1.36
CA PRO A 197 -29.12 25.27 -1.86
C PRO A 197 -29.57 25.60 -3.29
N SER A 198 -29.33 26.84 -3.74
CA SER A 198 -29.66 27.32 -5.08
C SER A 198 -28.66 26.90 -6.15
N LEU A 199 -27.48 26.38 -5.76
CA LEU A 199 -26.49 25.89 -6.69
C LEU A 199 -26.96 24.52 -7.24
N SER A 200 -27.39 24.49 -8.50
CA SER A 200 -27.78 23.23 -9.17
C SER A 200 -26.55 22.34 -9.39
N ILE A 201 -26.17 21.58 -8.37
CA ILE A 201 -25.07 20.60 -8.38
C ILE A 201 -25.41 19.36 -9.25
N LYS A 202 -26.50 19.40 -10.05
CA LYS A 202 -26.84 18.38 -11.05
C LYS A 202 -25.76 18.19 -12.12
N VAL A 203 -24.93 19.20 -12.39
CA VAL A 203 -23.81 19.10 -13.34
C VAL A 203 -22.62 18.32 -12.74
N PHE A 204 -22.44 18.32 -11.42
CA PHE A 204 -21.35 17.60 -10.76
C PHE A 204 -21.69 16.13 -10.47
N GLN A 205 -22.91 15.84 -9.97
CA GLN A 205 -23.31 14.47 -9.63
C GLN A 205 -23.45 13.53 -10.83
N ASN A 206 -24.08 13.99 -11.92
CA ASN A 206 -24.22 13.16 -13.11
C ASN A 206 -22.85 12.88 -13.75
N LYS A 207 -21.86 13.76 -13.60
CA LYS A 207 -20.53 13.57 -14.19
C LYS A 207 -19.59 12.71 -13.32
N ILE A 208 -19.82 12.63 -12.00
CA ILE A 208 -19.00 11.82 -11.07
C ILE A 208 -19.53 10.38 -10.94
N ILE A 209 -20.85 10.17 -11.08
CA ILE A 209 -21.48 8.85 -10.91
C ILE A 209 -21.68 8.11 -12.25
N SER A 210 -21.82 8.82 -13.38
CA SER A 210 -22.04 8.20 -14.70
C SER A 210 -20.81 8.14 -15.62
N GLU A 211 -19.70 8.75 -15.21
CA GLU A 211 -18.38 8.52 -15.83
C GLU A 211 -17.51 7.63 -14.95
#